data_AF-A0AAU6K9T1-F1
#
_entry.id   AF-A0AAU6K9T1-F1
#
_cell.length_a   1.000
_cell.length_b   1.000
_cell.length_c   1.000
_cell.angle_alpha   90.00
_cell.angle_beta   90.00
_cell.angle_gamma   90.00
#
_symmetry.space_group_name_H-M   'P 1'
#
loop_
_entity.id
_entity.type
_entity.pdbx_description
1 polymer ?
#
loop_
_entity_poly.entity_id
_entity_poly.type
_entity_poly.pdbx_seq_one_letter_code
_entity_poly.pdbx_strand_id
1 'polypeptide(L)'
;MAQKFACDPEEADVVARELTRMRSDIKLSVPHPLADAMSTMTGGPVVQALAEFLNAVTTAQTSLIASVDTAAGLFAGLVEGALDLDQVFAGQAMEM
;
A
#
# COMPACT_ATOMS: atom_id res chain seq x y z
N MET A 1 20.59 19.76 -14.06
CA MET A 1 19.33 20.51 -13.97
C MET A 1 18.34 19.59 -13.28
N ALA A 2 17.98 19.88 -12.04
CA ALA A 2 16.95 19.11 -11.33
C ALA A 2 15.64 19.30 -12.10
N GLN A 3 15.08 18.20 -12.60
CA GLN A 3 13.79 18.21 -13.25
C GLN A 3 12.78 18.43 -12.13
N LYS A 4 12.41 19.69 -11.89
CA LYS A 4 11.42 20.06 -10.87
C LYS A 4 10.22 19.15 -11.10
N PHE A 5 9.83 18.37 -10.09
CA PHE A 5 8.66 17.50 -10.17
C PHE A 5 7.41 18.36 -10.35
N ALA A 6 7.14 18.75 -11.59
CA ALA A 6 5.96 19.50 -11.98
C ALA A 6 4.84 18.48 -12.16
N CYS A 7 4.27 18.04 -11.04
CA CYS A 7 3.03 17.28 -11.06
C CYS A 7 1.88 18.30 -11.19
N ASP A 8 1.05 18.15 -12.21
CA ASP A 8 -0.17 18.96 -12.34
C ASP A 8 -1.11 18.63 -11.17
N PRO A 9 -1.69 19.62 -10.48
CA PRO A 9 -2.55 19.38 -9.32
C PRO A 9 -3.82 18.59 -9.68
N GLU A 10 -4.34 18.68 -10.89
CA GLU A 10 -5.49 17.87 -11.32
C GLU A 10 -5.07 16.40 -11.54
N GLU A 11 -3.89 16.17 -12.13
CA GLU A 11 -3.34 14.82 -12.26
C GLU A 11 -3.03 14.19 -10.89
N ALA A 12 -2.50 14.97 -9.94
CA ALA A 12 -2.22 14.52 -8.59
C ALA A 12 -3.51 14.13 -7.82
N ASP A 13 -4.60 14.89 -7.98
CA ASP A 13 -5.90 14.57 -7.36
C ASP A 13 -6.48 13.26 -7.92
N VAL A 14 -6.40 13.06 -9.24
CA VAL A 14 -6.84 11.80 -9.87
C VAL A 14 -6.05 10.61 -9.32
N VAL A 15 -4.72 10.72 -9.22
CA VAL A 15 -3.88 9.64 -8.70
C VAL A 15 -4.19 9.37 -7.22
N ALA A 16 -4.37 10.40 -6.39
CA ALA A 16 -4.73 10.23 -4.98
C ALA A 16 -6.06 9.49 -4.79
N ARG A 17 -7.06 9.79 -5.62
CA ARG A 17 -8.36 9.10 -5.61
C ARG A 17 -8.24 7.64 -6.01
N GLU A 18 -7.51 7.35 -7.08
CA GLU A 18 -7.31 5.98 -7.55
C GLU A 18 -6.53 5.14 -6.54
N LEU A 19 -5.51 5.70 -5.90
CA LEU A 19 -4.80 5.04 -4.80
C LEU A 19 -5.72 4.76 -3.60
N THR A 20 -6.59 5.71 -3.25
CA THR A 20 -7.58 5.52 -2.17
C THR A 20 -8.60 4.43 -2.51
N ARG A 21 -8.99 4.33 -3.79
CA ARG A 21 -9.85 3.25 -4.29
C ARG A 21 -9.14 1.91 -4.20
N MET A 22 -7.91 1.83 -4.72
CA MET A 22 -7.09 0.63 -4.70
C MET A 22 -6.84 0.11 -3.28
N ARG A 23 -6.59 1.00 -2.32
CA ARG A 23 -6.51 0.67 -0.89
C ARG A 23 -7.77 -0.05 -0.39
N SER A 24 -8.94 0.43 -0.81
CA SER A 24 -10.23 -0.16 -0.41
C SER A 24 -10.42 -1.55 -1.02
N ASP A 25 -10.08 -1.73 -2.30
CA ASP A 25 -10.10 -3.04 -2.96
C ASP A 25 -9.14 -4.05 -2.32
N ILE A 26 -7.92 -3.62 -1.95
CA ILE A 26 -6.94 -4.47 -1.27
C ILE A 26 -7.50 -4.94 0.09
N LYS A 27 -8.14 -4.06 0.86
CA LYS A 27 -8.77 -4.41 2.14
C LYS A 27 -9.94 -5.38 1.99
N LEU A 28 -10.69 -5.32 0.89
CA LEU A 28 -11.81 -6.22 0.64
C LEU A 28 -11.35 -7.60 0.15
N SER A 29 -10.15 -7.70 -0.43
CA SER A 29 -9.59 -8.94 -0.98
C SER A 29 -9.03 -9.91 0.09
N VAL A 30 -9.41 -9.79 1.37
CA VAL A 30 -8.95 -10.70 2.42
C VAL A 30 -9.23 -12.16 2.02
N PRO A 31 -8.25 -13.08 2.14
CA PRO A 31 -8.41 -14.49 1.79
C PRO A 31 -9.29 -15.25 2.81
N HIS A 32 -10.58 -14.90 2.88
CA HIS A 32 -11.62 -15.60 3.61
C HIS A 32 -11.74 -17.10 3.27
N PRO A 33 -11.69 -17.54 1.99
CA PRO A 33 -11.91 -18.96 1.67
C PRO A 33 -10.79 -19.89 2.19
N LEU A 34 -9.57 -19.38 2.39
CA LEU A 34 -8.46 -20.15 2.93
C LEU A 34 -8.48 -20.22 4.47
N ALA A 35 -9.00 -19.18 5.14
CA ALA A 35 -9.22 -19.19 6.57
C ALA A 35 -10.31 -20.22 6.97
N ASP A 36 -11.35 -20.37 6.15
CA ASP A 36 -12.40 -21.37 6.35
C ASP A 36 -11.87 -22.80 6.16
N ALA A 37 -11.00 -23.00 5.16
CA ALA A 37 -10.32 -24.28 4.92
C ALA A 37 -9.42 -24.73 6.08
N MET A 38 -8.80 -23.80 6.83
CA MET A 38 -8.05 -24.16 8.05
C MET A 38 -8.93 -24.83 9.10
N SER A 39 -10.21 -24.44 9.20
CA SER A 39 -11.14 -25.02 10.20
C SER A 39 -11.56 -26.45 9.88
N THR A 40 -11.38 -26.90 8.64
CA THR A 40 -11.73 -28.25 8.17
C THR A 40 -10.53 -29.20 8.06
N MET A 41 -9.29 -28.68 8.17
CA MET A 41 -8.08 -29.47 8.05
C MET A 41 -7.61 -30.03 9.41
N THR A 42 -7.36 -31.34 9.47
CA THR A 42 -6.88 -32.05 10.68
C THR A 42 -5.40 -32.48 10.60
N GLY A 43 -4.76 -32.29 9.44
CA GLY A 43 -3.35 -32.67 9.22
C GLY A 43 -2.37 -31.60 9.69
N GLY A 44 -1.63 -31.87 10.77
CA GLY A 44 -0.71 -30.91 11.41
C GLY A 44 0.24 -30.15 10.46
N PRO A 45 1.01 -30.82 9.57
CA PRO A 45 1.96 -30.13 8.70
C PRO A 45 1.30 -29.24 7.63
N VAL A 46 0.14 -29.65 7.12
CA VAL A 46 -0.59 -28.90 6.08
C VAL A 46 -1.27 -27.68 6.70
N VAL A 47 -1.85 -27.82 7.89
CA VAL A 47 -2.43 -26.70 8.66
C VAL A 47 -1.35 -25.67 8.99
N GLN A 48 -0.16 -26.12 9.41
CA GLN A 48 0.95 -25.23 9.72
C GLN A 48 1.42 -24.45 8.49
N ALA A 49 1.65 -25.13 7.35
CA ALA A 49 2.06 -24.47 6.11
C ALA A 49 0.99 -23.46 5.60
N LEU A 50 -0.29 -23.79 5.74
CA LEU A 50 -1.39 -22.89 5.38
C LEU A 50 -1.46 -21.67 6.31
N ALA A 51 -1.24 -21.85 7.61
CA ALA A 51 -1.18 -20.75 8.58
C ALA A 51 0.00 -19.81 8.29
N GLU A 52 1.18 -20.36 7.99
CA GLU A 52 2.35 -19.57 7.58
C GLU A 52 2.10 -18.78 6.29
N PHE A 53 1.46 -19.43 5.29
CA PHE A 53 1.06 -18.77 4.06
C PHE A 53 0.09 -17.61 4.31
N LEU A 54 -0.96 -17.83 5.11
CA LEU A 54 -1.94 -16.78 5.45
C LEU A 54 -1.30 -15.62 6.21
N ASN A 55 -0.38 -15.90 7.12
CA ASN A 55 0.38 -14.86 7.82
C ASN A 55 1.25 -14.04 6.86
N ALA A 56 1.93 -14.70 5.92
CA ALA A 56 2.73 -14.03 4.89
C ALA A 56 1.87 -13.14 3.97
N VAL A 57 0.72 -13.66 3.52
CA VAL A 57 -0.25 -12.89 2.71
C VAL A 57 -0.78 -11.68 3.48
N THR A 58 -1.16 -11.86 4.74
CA THR A 58 -1.67 -10.77 5.59
C THR A 58 -0.61 -9.68 5.81
N THR A 59 0.63 -10.11 6.04
CA THR A 59 1.78 -9.20 6.20
C THR A 59 2.03 -8.41 4.91
N ALA A 60 2.10 -9.10 3.77
CA ALA A 60 2.29 -8.47 2.46
C ALA A 60 1.15 -7.48 2.12
N GLN A 61 -0.10 -7.86 2.41
CA GLN A 61 -1.26 -7.00 2.23
C GLN A 61 -1.17 -5.74 3.10
N THR A 62 -0.79 -5.88 4.37
CA THR A 62 -0.62 -4.76 5.30
C THR A 62 0.47 -3.80 4.83
N SER A 63 1.62 -4.33 4.41
CA SER A 63 2.71 -3.53 3.84
C SER A 63 2.27 -2.80 2.57
N LEU A 64 1.54 -3.47 1.68
CA LEU A 64 1.03 -2.86 0.46
C LEU A 64 0.04 -1.71 0.78
N ILE A 65 -0.89 -1.92 1.71
CA ILE A 65 -1.83 -0.87 2.16
C ILE A 65 -1.05 0.33 2.70
N ALA A 66 -0.03 0.10 3.54
CA ALA A 66 0.79 1.18 4.08
C ALA A 66 1.50 1.97 2.97
N SER A 67 2.09 1.30 1.98
CA SER A 67 2.71 1.95 0.82
C SER A 67 1.71 2.77 0.01
N VAL A 68 0.48 2.27 -0.18
CA VAL A 68 -0.58 2.98 -0.89
C VAL A 68 -1.08 4.20 -0.11
N ASP A 69 -1.28 4.08 1.22
CA ASP A 69 -1.64 5.21 2.09
C ASP A 69 -0.54 6.30 2.06
N THR A 70 0.75 5.91 2.10
CA THR A 70 1.88 6.86 1.97
C THR A 70 1.85 7.56 0.62
N ALA A 71 1.70 6.83 -0.49
CA ALA A 71 1.66 7.42 -1.83
C ALA A 71 0.45 8.36 -1.96
N ALA A 72 -0.74 7.96 -1.53
CA ALA A 72 -1.94 8.79 -1.56
C ALA A 72 -1.76 10.09 -0.77
N GLY A 73 -1.11 10.03 0.39
CA GLY A 73 -0.78 11.22 1.20
C GLY A 73 0.20 12.18 0.50
N LEU A 74 1.20 11.64 -0.21
CA LEU A 74 2.14 12.45 -1.01
C LEU A 74 1.41 13.18 -2.15
N PHE A 75 0.53 12.48 -2.86
CA PHE A 75 -0.28 13.09 -3.93
C PHE A 75 -1.31 14.08 -3.39
N ALA A 76 -1.91 13.84 -2.23
CA ALA A 76 -2.82 14.79 -1.60
C ALA A 76 -2.12 16.09 -1.20
N GLY A 77 -0.97 16.02 -0.52
CA GLY A 77 -0.25 17.24 -0.13
C GLY A 77 0.37 18.00 -1.31
N LEU A 78 0.58 17.34 -2.45
CA LEU A 78 0.89 17.99 -3.73
C LEU A 78 -0.26 18.85 -4.23
N VAL A 79 -1.49 18.31 -4.23
CA VAL A 79 -2.71 19.03 -4.62
C VAL A 79 -2.93 20.26 -3.75
N GLU A 80 -2.69 20.13 -2.45
CA GLU A 80 -2.83 21.23 -1.48
C GLU A 80 -1.71 22.28 -1.60
N GLY A 81 -0.68 22.04 -2.43
CA GLY A 81 0.50 22.91 -2.52
C GLY A 81 1.34 22.94 -1.24
N ALA A 82 1.10 21.99 -0.32
CA ALA A 82 1.74 21.89 0.98
C ALA A 82 3.04 21.05 0.95
N LEU A 83 3.26 20.29 -0.12
CA LEU A 83 4.44 19.45 -0.33
C LEU A 83 5.32 19.96 -1.47
N ASP A 84 6.59 20.24 -1.16
CA ASP A 84 7.65 20.34 -2.15
C ASP A 84 8.32 18.97 -2.29
N LEU A 85 8.02 18.28 -3.39
CA LEU A 85 8.53 16.92 -3.63
C LEU A 85 10.05 16.86 -3.71
N ASP A 86 10.69 17.92 -4.22
CA ASP A 86 12.15 17.98 -4.36
C ASP A 86 12.80 17.90 -2.98
N GLN A 87 12.24 18.62 -2.00
CA GLN A 87 12.70 18.58 -0.61
C GLN A 87 12.41 17.22 0.08
N VAL A 88 11.25 16.62 -0.16
CA VAL A 88 10.88 15.32 0.43
C VAL A 88 11.77 14.19 -0.07
N PHE A 89 12.00 14.13 -1.38
CA PHE A 89 12.88 13.12 -1.98
C PHE A 89 14.35 13.39 -1.67
N ALA A 90 14.78 14.65 -1.56
CA ALA A 90 16.14 14.99 -1.10
C ALA A 90 16.38 14.59 0.36
N GLY A 91 15.36 14.70 1.22
CA GLY A 91 15.42 14.23 2.61
C GLY A 91 15.56 12.72 2.70
N GLN A 92 14.70 11.97 2.00
CA GLN A 92 14.73 10.50 2.01
C GLN A 92 16.02 9.91 1.41
N ALA A 93 16.63 10.58 0.43
CA ALA A 93 17.91 10.15 -0.15
C ALA A 93 19.11 10.32 0.81
N MET A 94 18.99 11.15 1.84
CA MET A 94 20.02 11.36 2.88
C MET A 94 19.85 10.45 4.09
N GLU A 95 18.70 9.78 4.24
CA GLU A 95 18.37 8.87 5.35
C GLU A 95 18.63 7.38 5.02
N MET A 96 19.14 7.08 3.82
CA MET A 96 19.67 5.75 3.41
C MET A 96 21.20 5.74 3.39
#